data_AF-A0A434TPN5-F1
#
_entry.id   AF-A0A434TPN5-F1
#
_cell.length_a   1.000
_cell.length_b   1.000
_cell.length_c   1.000
_cell.angle_alpha   90.00
_cell.angle_beta   90.00
_cell.angle_gamma   90.00
#
_symmetry.space_group_name_H-M   'P 1'
#
loop_
_entity.id
_entity.type
_entity.pdbx_description
1 polymer ?
#
loop_
_entity_poly.entity_id
_entity_poly.type
_entity_poly.pdbx_seq_one_letter_code
_entity_poly.pdbx_strand_id
1 'polypeptide(L)'
;MPDGFSAKEYLEPEDITMLERILEKLLPASADAAEREWLASLLIAAFQNGATDEAALVATMERKQTVSRVGRRKELDARRSLPGYSGAPPS
;
A
#
# COMPACT_ATOMS: atom_id res chain seq x y z
N MET A 1 30.51 -10.86 29.76
CA MET A 1 29.07 -10.63 29.48
C MET A 1 28.91 -10.73 27.97
N PRO A 2 27.89 -11.42 27.43
CA PRO A 2 27.76 -11.53 25.98
C PRO A 2 27.40 -10.16 25.40
N ASP A 3 28.31 -9.59 24.62
CA ASP A 3 28.14 -8.39 23.80
C ASP A 3 27.36 -8.78 22.54
N GLY A 4 26.07 -9.08 22.74
CA GLY A 4 25.25 -9.75 21.74
C GLY A 4 23.79 -9.36 21.83
N PHE A 5 23.50 -8.13 22.25
CA PHE A 5 22.19 -7.54 21.99
C PHE A 5 22.11 -7.30 20.48
N SER A 6 21.69 -8.35 19.77
CA SER A 6 21.43 -8.34 18.34
C SER A 6 20.33 -7.30 18.09
N ALA A 7 20.73 -6.07 17.78
CA ALA A 7 19.87 -4.99 17.32
C ALA A 7 19.36 -5.32 15.91
N LYS A 8 18.65 -6.44 15.78
CA LYS A 8 17.67 -6.60 14.71
C LYS A 8 16.57 -5.57 15.01
N GLU A 9 16.24 -4.74 14.02
CA GLU A 9 15.00 -3.94 13.95
C GLU A 9 14.99 -2.51 14.53
N TYR A 10 16.04 -1.72 14.32
CA TYR A 10 15.87 -0.25 14.34
C TYR A 10 16.22 0.30 12.96
N LEU A 11 15.28 1.02 12.33
CA LEU A 11 15.55 1.78 11.12
C LEU A 11 16.68 2.77 11.42
N GLU A 12 17.73 2.76 10.61
CA GLU A 12 18.80 3.72 10.76
C GLU A 12 18.25 5.13 10.42
N PRO A 13 18.80 6.22 10.97
CA PRO A 13 18.34 7.56 10.63
C PRO A 13 18.40 7.84 9.12
N GLU A 14 19.32 7.20 8.42
CA GLU A 14 19.44 7.23 6.96
C GLU A 14 18.24 6.53 6.27
N ASP A 15 17.80 5.38 6.79
CA ASP A 15 16.61 4.68 6.30
C ASP A 15 15.35 5.52 6.52
N ILE A 16 15.19 6.12 7.70
CA ILE A 16 14.05 6.99 8.01
C ILE A 16 14.00 8.16 7.02
N THR A 17 15.15 8.79 6.77
CA THR A 17 15.26 9.90 5.81
C THR A 17 14.91 9.45 4.39
N MET A 18 15.33 8.25 3.98
CA MET A 18 14.96 7.69 2.68
C MET A 18 13.45 7.42 2.60
N LEU A 19 12.86 6.81 3.62
CA LEU A 19 11.42 6.52 3.68
C LEU A 19 10.58 7.80 3.62
N GLU A 20 10.98 8.87 4.31
CA GLU A 20 10.33 10.18 4.24
C GLU A 20 10.40 10.77 2.82
N ARG A 21 11.58 10.74 2.18
CA ARG A 21 11.72 11.21 0.78
C ARG A 21 10.84 10.44 -0.19
N ILE A 22 10.72 9.13 -0.02
CA ILE A 22 9.86 8.28 -0.85
C ILE A 22 8.39 8.62 -0.60
N LEU A 23 8.00 8.82 0.66
CA LEU A 23 6.65 9.22 1.04
C LEU A 23 6.26 10.54 0.37
N GLU A 24 7.14 11.54 0.39
CA GLU A 24 6.94 12.84 -0.27
C GLU A 24 6.91 12.75 -1.80
N LYS A 25 7.70 11.86 -2.40
CA LYS A 25 7.68 11.62 -3.85
C LYS A 25 6.39 10.96 -4.33
N LEU A 26 5.86 10.03 -3.54
CA LEU A 26 4.70 9.22 -3.91
C LEU A 26 3.37 9.89 -3.57
N LEU A 27 3.34 10.78 -2.59
CA LEU A 27 2.11 11.48 -2.19
C LEU A 27 2.05 12.90 -2.77
N PRO A 28 0.90 13.31 -3.31
CA PRO A 28 0.69 14.71 -3.64
C PRO A 28 0.76 15.57 -2.37
N ALA A 29 1.14 16.84 -2.51
CA ALA A 29 1.20 17.77 -1.38
C ALA A 29 -0.15 17.93 -0.63
N SER A 30 -1.26 17.69 -1.32
CA SER A 30 -2.62 17.67 -0.76
C SER A 30 -3.05 16.34 -0.13
N ALA A 31 -2.18 15.32 -0.06
CA ALA A 31 -2.54 14.05 0.56
C ALA A 31 -2.88 14.23 2.04
N ASP A 32 -4.02 13.66 2.43
CA ASP A 32 -4.51 13.72 3.81
C ASP A 32 -3.63 12.88 4.75
N ALA A 33 -3.70 13.18 6.06
CA ALA A 33 -2.94 12.46 7.08
C ALA A 33 -3.16 10.92 7.01
N ALA A 34 -4.40 10.49 6.76
CA ALA A 34 -4.73 9.08 6.62
C ALA A 34 -4.03 8.40 5.42
N GLU A 35 -3.89 9.09 4.29
CA GLU A 35 -3.17 8.55 3.13
C GLU A 35 -1.66 8.46 3.39
N ARG A 36 -1.11 9.46 4.10
CA ARG A 36 0.28 9.46 4.56
C ARG A 36 0.57 8.30 5.51
N GLU A 37 -0.26 8.12 6.53
CA GLU A 37 -0.12 7.03 7.50
C GLU A 37 -0.25 5.65 6.85
N TRP A 38 -1.20 5.50 5.92
CA TRP A 38 -1.37 4.27 5.16
C TRP A 38 -0.14 3.94 4.31
N LEU A 39 0.39 4.92 3.57
CA LEU A 39 1.55 4.67 2.70
C LEU A 39 2.84 4.46 3.53
N ALA A 40 3.03 5.21 4.61
CA ALA A 40 4.15 5.01 5.53
C ALA A 40 4.16 3.59 6.12
N SER A 41 2.99 3.10 6.55
CA SER A 41 2.85 1.73 7.06
C SER A 41 3.23 0.67 6.02
N LEU A 42 2.88 0.90 4.75
CA LEU A 42 3.24 -0.01 3.65
C LEU A 42 4.73 0.02 3.32
N LEU A 43 5.36 1.20 3.37
CA LEU A 43 6.79 1.36 3.14
C LEU A 43 7.61 0.66 4.22
N ILE A 44 7.24 0.82 5.50
CA ILE A 44 7.87 0.12 6.62
C ILE A 44 7.74 -1.39 6.46
N ALA A 45 6.54 -1.89 6.13
CA ALA A 45 6.33 -3.33 5.93
C ALA A 45 7.14 -3.88 4.74
N ALA A 46 7.28 -3.12 3.65
CA ALA A 46 8.09 -3.51 2.51
C ALA A 46 9.59 -3.54 2.86
N PHE A 47 10.06 -2.55 3.62
CA PHE A 47 11.43 -2.48 4.12
C PHE A 47 11.76 -3.67 5.02
N GLN A 48 10.89 -3.98 5.97
CA GLN A 48 11.00 -5.16 6.85
C GLN A 48 10.99 -6.49 6.07
N ASN A 49 10.32 -6.52 4.90
CA ASN A 49 10.30 -7.68 4.01
C ASN A 49 11.50 -7.73 3.04
N GLY A 50 12.52 -6.89 3.24
CA GLY A 50 13.78 -6.90 2.50
C GLY A 50 13.83 -5.97 1.28
N ALA A 51 12.81 -5.15 1.03
CA ALA A 51 12.87 -4.10 0.02
C ALA A 51 13.50 -2.84 0.63
N THR A 52 14.82 -2.82 0.74
CA THR A 52 15.58 -1.73 1.37
C THR A 52 16.00 -0.63 0.38
N ASP A 53 15.87 -0.86 -0.93
CA ASP A 53 16.21 0.12 -1.96
C ASP A 53 15.03 1.02 -2.32
N GLU A 54 15.30 2.30 -2.57
CA GLU A 54 14.31 3.29 -3.00
C GLU A 54 13.52 2.79 -4.24
N ALA A 55 14.21 2.27 -5.26
CA ALA A 55 13.57 1.77 -6.47
C ALA A 55 12.65 0.57 -6.21
N ALA A 56 13.03 -0.33 -5.30
CA ALA A 56 12.24 -1.50 -4.94
C ALA A 56 10.98 -1.11 -4.15
N LEU A 57 11.11 -0.14 -3.23
CA LEU A 57 10.00 0.43 -2.48
C LEU A 57 8.99 1.12 -3.41
N VAL A 58 9.47 1.99 -4.31
CA VAL A 58 8.62 2.68 -5.30
C VAL A 58 7.88 1.67 -6.19
N ALA A 59 8.59 0.70 -6.77
CA ALA A 59 7.96 -0.31 -7.62
C ALA A 59 6.92 -1.16 -6.89
N THR A 60 7.13 -1.45 -5.60
CA THR A 60 6.18 -2.17 -4.75
C THR A 60 4.90 -1.36 -4.53
N MET A 61 5.03 -0.04 -4.33
CA MET A 61 3.89 0.84 -4.11
C MET A 61 3.10 1.12 -5.40
N GLU A 62 3.76 1.28 -6.55
CA GLU A 62 3.08 1.42 -7.85
C GLU A 62 2.24 0.19 -8.21
N ARG A 63 2.75 -1.01 -7.91
CA ARG A 63 1.96 -2.26 -8.08
C ARG A 63 0.73 -2.26 -7.18
N LYS A 64 0.85 -1.87 -5.91
CA LYS A 64 -0.29 -1.86 -4.97
C LYS A 64 -1.35 -0.81 -5.30
N GLN A 65 -0.95 0.40 -5.74
CA GLN A 65 -1.89 1.43 -6.19
C GLN A 65 -2.71 0.96 -7.41
N THR A 66 -2.07 0.24 -8.34
CA THR A 66 -2.73 -0.31 -9.53
C THR A 66 -3.75 -1.40 -9.16
N VAL A 67 -3.42 -2.30 -8.23
CA VAL A 67 -4.32 -3.38 -7.80
C VAL A 67 -5.55 -2.83 -7.06
N SER A 68 -5.40 -1.82 -6.21
CA SER A 68 -6.53 -1.16 -5.53
C SER A 68 -7.51 -0.45 -6.48
N ARG A 69 -7.02 0.03 -7.64
CA ARG A 69 -7.85 0.58 -8.71
C ARG A 69 -8.56 -0.49 -9.54
N VAL A 70 -7.91 -1.62 -9.80
CA VAL A 70 -8.47 -2.72 -10.61
C VAL A 70 -9.49 -3.54 -9.82
N GLY A 71 -9.28 -3.76 -8.52
CA GLY A 71 -10.23 -4.47 -7.66
C GLY A 71 -11.61 -3.81 -7.60
N ARG A 72 -11.65 -2.47 -7.52
CA ARG A 72 -12.92 -1.70 -7.51
C ARG A 72 -13.69 -1.76 -8.83
N ARG A 73 -13.00 -2.04 -9.94
CA ARG A 73 -13.60 -2.10 -11.29
C ARG A 73 -14.23 -3.46 -11.57
N LYS A 74 -13.74 -4.53 -10.95
CA LYS A 74 -14.28 -5.89 -11.11
C LYS A 74 -15.60 -6.10 -10.34
N GLU A 75 -15.83 -5.37 -9.26
CA GLU A 75 -17.10 -5.44 -8.51
C GLU A 75 -18.29 -4.80 -9.27
N LEU A 76 -18.04 -3.72 -10.03
CA LEU A 76 -19.07 -3.11 -10.88
C LEU A 76 -19.47 -4.00 -12.07
N ASP A 77 -18.52 -4.77 -12.61
CA ASP A 77 -18.79 -5.71 -13.70
C ASP A 77 -19.61 -6.92 -13.21
N ALA A 78 -19.31 -7.43 -12.01
CA ALA A 78 -20.08 -8.51 -11.37
C ALA A 78 -21.54 -8.12 -11.07
N ARG A 79 -21.80 -6.84 -10.76
CA ARG A 79 -23.18 -6.32 -10.56
C ARG A 79 -23.95 -6.11 -11.87
N ARG A 80 -23.26 -5.90 -12.99
CA ARG A 80 -23.87 -5.64 -14.30
C ARG A 80 -24.21 -6.94 -15.06
N SER A 81 -23.70 -8.08 -14.59
CA SER A 81 -23.89 -9.41 -15.21
C SER A 81 -24.94 -10.26 -14.49
N LEU A 82 -26.07 -9.67 -14.11
CA LEU A 82 -27.28 -10.43 -13.76
C LEU A 82 -28.21 -10.47 -14.98
N PRO A 83 -28.23 -11.56 -15.76
CA PRO A 83 -29.26 -11.76 -16.76
C PRO A 83 -30.57 -12.15 -16.05
N GLY A 84 -31.56 -11.25 -16.11
CA GLY A 84 -32.97 -11.61 -15.96
C GLY A 84 -33.47 -11.87 -14.54
N TYR A 85 -33.87 -10.82 -13.84
CA TYR A 85 -34.99 -10.92 -12.89
C TYR A 85 -36.25 -10.40 -13.60
N SER A 86 -36.84 -11.26 -14.44
CA SER A 86 -38.22 -11.12 -14.89
C SER A 86 -39.02 -12.18 -14.15
N GLY A 87 -39.72 -11.75 -13.09
CA GLY A 87 -40.57 -12.62 -12.29
C GLY A 87 -41.57 -11.76 -11.54
N ALA A 88 -42.82 -11.79 -12.01
CA ALA A 88 -43.96 -10.98 -11.59
C ALA A 88 -44.24 -10.98 -10.07
N PRO A 89 -44.92 -9.94 -9.52
CA PRO A 89 -45.39 -9.97 -8.14
C PRO A 89 -46.51 -11.01 -7.97
N PRO A 90 -46.50 -11.84 -6.90
CA PRO A 90 -47.66 -12.66 -6.57
C PRO A 90 -48.84 -11.76 -6.16
N SER A 91 -50.03 -12.13 -6.64
CA SER A 91 -51.32 -11.46 -6.37
C SER A 91 -51.75 -11.54 -4.91
#